data_AF-A0A4Q5X3F5-F1
#
_entry.id   AF-A0A4Q5X3F5-F1
#
_cell.length_a   1.000
_cell.length_b   1.000
_cell.length_c   1.000
_cell.angle_alpha   90.00
_cell.angle_beta   90.00
_cell.angle_gamma   90.00
#
_symmetry.space_group_name_H-M   'P 1'
#
loop_
_entity.id
_entity.type
_entity.pdbx_description
1 polymer ?
#
loop_
_entity_poly.entity_id
_entity_poly.type
_entity_poly.pdbx_seq_one_letter_code
_entity_poly.pdbx_strand_id
1 'polypeptide(L)'
;MVTDLLTTLEKDLCIDTSRVELEGFSQGGAMVWTLACALPGKFRAAVVHSGGGLAMPKTCEPIPFFSTLGHDGSGQGMSSDFFAMVNGCMVESLPEAPTGGHACTNYKGCDDGFPTRWCAYDGGHTPAPTDSGQNGKSWVPQEVWGFLKQF
;
A
#
# COMPACT_ATOMS: atom_id res chain seq x y z
N MET A 1 2.69 10.32 19.36
CA MET A 1 1.31 10.37 18.84
C MET A 1 0.83 9.02 18.26
N VAL A 2 1.42 8.46 17.19
CA VAL A 2 1.05 7.08 16.74
C VAL A 2 1.80 6.00 17.52
N THR A 3 3.08 6.22 17.83
CA THR A 3 3.90 5.33 18.66
C THR A 3 3.33 5.11 20.07
N ASP A 4 2.72 6.16 20.64
CA ASP A 4 2.14 6.11 21.99
C ASP A 4 0.83 5.28 22.00
N LEU A 5 0.03 5.40 20.93
CA LEU A 5 -1.13 4.55 20.72
C LEU A 5 -0.72 3.09 20.61
N LEU A 6 0.29 2.78 19.77
CA LEU A 6 0.80 1.43 19.63
C LEU A 6 1.28 0.89 20.99
N THR A 7 2.10 1.66 21.72
CA THR A 7 2.57 1.29 23.06
C THR A 7 1.43 1.01 24.04
N THR A 8 0.35 1.80 23.97
CA THR A 8 -0.82 1.61 24.84
C THR A 8 -1.56 0.33 24.47
N LEU A 9 -1.79 0.07 23.18
CA LEU A 9 -2.46 -1.14 22.71
C LEU A 9 -1.64 -2.41 23.00
N GLU A 10 -0.32 -2.36 22.80
CA GLU A 10 0.61 -3.46 23.13
C GLU A 10 0.59 -3.81 24.62
N LYS A 11 0.39 -2.80 25.49
CA LYS A 11 0.30 -2.99 26.93
C LYS A 11 -1.05 -3.53 27.36
N ASP A 12 -2.13 -3.02 26.76
CA ASP A 12 -3.49 -3.24 27.25
C ASP A 12 -4.18 -4.43 26.57
N LEU A 13 -3.67 -4.91 25.43
CA LEU A 13 -4.24 -6.00 24.63
C LEU A 13 -3.19 -7.08 24.31
N CYS A 14 -3.65 -8.32 24.12
CA CYS A 14 -2.80 -9.43 23.67
C CYS A 14 -2.64 -9.43 22.13
N ILE A 15 -2.05 -8.36 21.58
CA ILE A 15 -1.76 -8.30 20.15
C ILE A 15 -0.45 -9.02 19.81
N ASP A 16 -0.41 -9.70 18.66
CA ASP A 16 0.84 -10.21 18.11
C ASP A 16 1.62 -9.04 17.51
N THR A 17 2.61 -8.54 18.26
CA THR A 17 3.41 -7.37 17.85
C THR A 17 4.30 -7.64 16.63
N SER A 18 4.43 -8.91 16.21
CA SER A 18 5.09 -9.25 14.95
C SER A 18 4.21 -9.03 13.72
N ARG A 19 2.90 -8.75 13.90
CA ARG A 19 1.89 -8.58 12.86
C ARG A 19 1.14 -7.25 13.00
N VAL A 20 1.93 -6.17 13.02
CA VAL A 20 1.40 -4.81 13.05
C VAL A 20 1.68 -4.17 11.70
N GLU A 21 0.63 -3.86 10.96
CA GLU A 21 0.69 -3.23 9.63
C GLU A 21 0.15 -1.80 9.66
N LEU A 22 0.54 -1.01 8.66
CA LEU A 22 -0.03 0.30 8.40
C LEU A 22 -0.93 0.26 7.18
N GLU A 23 -2.13 0.79 7.29
CA GLU A 23 -3.06 0.97 6.17
C GLU A 23 -3.71 2.35 6.23
N GLY A 24 -3.89 2.99 5.08
CA GLY A 24 -4.46 4.34 5.04
C GLY A 24 -4.97 4.76 3.68
N PHE A 25 -6.01 5.61 3.71
CA PHE A 25 -6.66 6.19 2.54
C PHE A 25 -6.38 7.68 2.41
N SER A 26 -6.20 8.20 1.18
CA SER A 26 -6.06 9.65 0.93
C SER A 26 -4.84 10.22 1.68
N GLN A 27 -5.00 11.32 2.40
CA GLN A 27 -3.97 11.85 3.30
C GLN A 27 -3.57 10.84 4.40
N GLY A 28 -4.46 9.92 4.79
CA GLY A 28 -4.12 8.79 5.66
C GLY A 28 -3.15 7.81 4.99
N GLY A 29 -3.28 7.60 3.67
CA GLY A 29 -2.29 6.87 2.88
C GLY A 29 -0.95 7.60 2.84
N ALA A 30 -0.99 8.94 2.83
CA ALA A 30 0.21 9.74 2.93
C ALA A 30 0.91 9.67 4.29
N MET A 31 0.12 9.58 5.36
CA MET A 31 0.61 9.27 6.69
C MET A 31 1.30 7.90 6.72
N VAL A 32 0.74 6.87 6.06
CA VAL A 32 1.34 5.54 6.00
C VAL A 32 2.75 5.57 5.43
N TRP A 33 2.99 6.14 4.24
CA TRP A 33 4.35 6.18 3.69
C TRP A 33 5.30 7.01 4.56
N THR A 34 4.79 8.05 5.21
CA THR A 34 5.60 8.90 6.10
C THR A 34 6.05 8.11 7.32
N LEU A 35 5.13 7.40 7.96
CA LEU A 35 5.42 6.63 9.17
C LEU A 35 6.25 5.38 8.86
N ALA A 36 5.98 4.68 7.76
CA ALA A 36 6.77 3.52 7.33
C ALA A 36 8.26 3.87 7.22
N CYS A 37 8.59 5.03 6.62
CA CYS A 37 9.97 5.47 6.48
C CYS A 37 10.56 6.14 7.73
N ALA A 38 9.74 6.79 8.55
CA ALA A 38 10.21 7.43 9.78
C ALA A 38 10.40 6.46 10.95
N LEU A 39 9.77 5.29 10.90
CA LEU A 39 9.77 4.28 11.96
C LEU A 39 10.18 2.90 11.40
N PRO A 40 11.42 2.76 10.89
CA PRO A 40 11.88 1.51 10.29
C PRO A 40 11.76 0.34 11.27
N GLY A 41 11.34 -0.82 10.75
CA GLY A 41 11.17 -2.06 11.52
C GLY A 41 10.02 -2.08 12.53
N LYS A 42 9.23 -1.00 12.65
CA LYS A 42 8.06 -0.97 13.55
C LYS A 42 6.82 -1.60 12.94
N PHE A 43 6.71 -1.60 11.62
CA PHE A 43 5.57 -2.14 10.91
C PHE A 43 6.03 -3.24 9.97
N ARG A 44 5.25 -4.30 9.91
CA ARG A 44 5.52 -5.46 9.09
C ARG A 44 5.30 -5.19 7.61
N ALA A 45 4.30 -4.38 7.29
CA ALA A 45 3.92 -4.00 5.93
C ALA A 45 3.17 -2.67 5.92
N ALA A 46 3.13 -2.03 4.75
CA ALA A 46 2.42 -0.77 4.53
C ALA A 46 1.50 -0.87 3.31
N VAL A 47 0.26 -0.39 3.47
CA VAL A 47 -0.81 -0.44 2.48
C VAL A 47 -1.38 0.97 2.28
N VAL A 48 -1.39 1.45 1.03
CA VAL A 48 -1.82 2.80 0.70
C VAL A 48 -2.94 2.78 -0.33
N HIS A 49 -4.07 3.41 0.00
CA HIS A 49 -5.19 3.56 -0.91
C HIS A 49 -5.36 5.01 -1.33
N SER A 50 -5.25 5.28 -2.64
CA SER A 50 -5.38 6.63 -3.21
C SER A 50 -4.59 7.68 -2.41
N GLY A 51 -3.35 7.37 -2.03
CA GLY A 51 -2.58 8.21 -1.12
C GLY A 51 -2.13 9.53 -1.76
N GLY A 52 -2.21 10.63 -1.02
CA GLY A 52 -1.83 11.95 -1.55
C GLY A 52 -1.81 13.07 -0.51
N GLY A 53 -1.36 14.27 -0.92
CA GLY A 53 -1.45 15.49 -0.11
C GLY A 53 -0.29 15.75 0.86
N LEU A 54 0.67 14.83 0.97
CA LEU A 54 1.98 15.09 1.60
C LEU A 54 3.10 14.75 0.61
N ALA A 55 4.26 15.36 0.79
CA ALA A 55 5.44 15.00 0.02
C ALA A 55 5.88 13.56 0.33
N MET A 56 6.42 12.87 -0.67
CA MET A 56 7.08 11.58 -0.45
C MET A 56 8.34 11.75 0.41
N PRO A 57 8.67 10.78 1.27
CA PRO A 57 9.94 10.75 1.99
C PRO A 57 11.12 10.73 1.02
N LYS A 58 12.27 11.27 1.43
CA LYS A 58 13.49 11.26 0.62
C LYS A 58 14.29 9.97 0.76
N THR A 59 14.13 9.29 1.89
CA THR A 59 14.88 8.09 2.31
C THR A 59 13.94 7.17 3.07
N CYS A 60 14.12 5.87 2.92
CA CYS A 60 13.30 4.85 3.57
C CYS A 60 14.12 3.56 3.70
N GLU A 61 13.86 2.75 4.73
CA GLU A 61 14.31 1.35 4.77
C GLU A 61 13.29 0.45 4.05
N PRO A 62 13.72 -0.72 3.54
CA PRO A 62 12.82 -1.68 2.89
C PRO A 62 11.64 -2.12 3.78
N ILE A 63 10.45 -2.19 3.19
CA ILE A 63 9.23 -2.65 3.83
C ILE A 63 8.28 -3.24 2.77
N PRO A 64 7.65 -4.41 2.99
CA PRO A 64 6.59 -4.89 2.11
C PRO A 64 5.54 -3.81 1.87
N PHE A 65 5.32 -3.45 0.61
CA PHE A 65 4.48 -2.31 0.26
C PHE A 65 3.38 -2.69 -0.74
N PHE A 66 2.17 -2.24 -0.49
CA PHE A 66 1.02 -2.37 -1.38
C PHE A 66 0.39 -1.01 -1.61
N SER A 67 0.03 -0.66 -2.85
CA SER A 67 -0.82 0.50 -3.07
C SER A 67 -1.86 0.37 -4.17
N THR A 68 -2.94 1.15 -4.04
CA THR A 68 -3.98 1.32 -5.06
C THR A 68 -4.15 2.78 -5.46
N LEU A 69 -4.53 3.02 -6.71
CA LEU A 69 -4.95 4.34 -7.20
C LEU A 69 -5.91 4.22 -8.38
N GLY A 70 -6.87 5.13 -8.43
CA GLY A 70 -7.79 5.29 -9.55
C GLY A 70 -7.17 6.06 -10.71
N HIS A 71 -7.58 5.73 -11.95
CA HIS A 71 -6.98 6.27 -13.17
C HIS A 71 -7.74 7.44 -13.81
N ASP A 72 -8.50 8.24 -13.05
CA ASP A 72 -9.12 9.48 -13.57
C ASP A 72 -8.09 10.58 -13.96
N GLY A 73 -6.80 10.27 -13.94
CA GLY A 73 -5.78 10.94 -14.74
C GLY A 73 -4.35 10.67 -14.29
N SER A 74 -3.79 9.52 -14.72
CA SER A 74 -2.36 9.15 -14.87
C SER A 74 -2.02 7.79 -14.26
N GLY A 75 -1.10 7.07 -14.93
CA GLY A 75 -0.74 5.67 -14.67
C GLY A 75 -0.01 5.43 -13.34
N GLN A 76 0.89 4.45 -13.37
CA GLN A 76 1.66 3.91 -12.24
C GLN A 76 1.97 4.91 -11.11
N GLY A 77 1.65 4.53 -9.87
CA GLY A 77 1.64 5.41 -8.72
C GLY A 77 3.03 5.81 -8.23
N MET A 78 3.21 7.12 -7.96
CA MET A 78 4.44 7.67 -7.37
C MET A 78 4.88 6.91 -6.11
N SER A 79 3.94 6.48 -5.27
CA SER A 79 4.25 5.73 -4.06
C SER A 79 4.73 4.30 -4.34
N SER A 80 4.09 3.57 -5.26
CA SER A 80 4.51 2.20 -5.59
C SER A 80 5.90 2.18 -6.22
N ASP A 81 6.22 3.13 -7.10
CA ASP A 81 7.57 3.20 -7.71
C ASP A 81 8.65 3.56 -6.70
N PHE A 82 8.36 4.50 -5.80
CA PHE A 82 9.27 4.82 -4.70
C PHE A 82 9.60 3.59 -3.86
N PHE A 83 8.58 2.86 -3.38
CA PHE A 83 8.80 1.68 -2.56
C PHE A 83 9.33 0.49 -3.36
N ALA A 84 9.05 0.39 -4.65
CA ALA A 84 9.70 -0.56 -5.54
C ALA A 84 11.22 -0.33 -5.59
N MET A 85 11.67 0.92 -5.78
CA MET A 85 13.10 1.25 -5.73
C MET A 85 13.73 0.97 -4.36
N VAL A 86 13.04 1.35 -3.28
CA VAL A 86 13.51 1.11 -1.90
C VAL A 86 13.66 -0.38 -1.62
N ASN A 87 12.73 -1.20 -2.12
CA ASN A 87 12.71 -2.65 -1.92
C ASN A 87 13.56 -3.43 -2.95
N GLY A 88 14.42 -2.75 -3.71
CA GLY A 88 15.31 -3.39 -4.70
C GLY A 88 14.62 -3.87 -5.98
N CYS A 89 13.32 -3.62 -6.15
CA CYS A 89 12.58 -4.06 -7.33
C CYS A 89 12.99 -3.29 -8.59
N MET A 90 12.80 -3.93 -9.75
CA MET A 90 12.87 -3.26 -11.05
C MET A 90 11.63 -2.39 -11.27
N VAL A 91 11.83 -1.09 -11.50
CA VAL A 91 10.75 -0.17 -11.91
C VAL A 91 10.58 -0.24 -13.42
N GLU A 92 9.52 -0.91 -13.85
CA GLU A 92 9.07 -0.99 -15.23
C GLU A 92 7.63 -0.46 -15.36
N SER A 93 7.21 -0.14 -16.57
CA SER A 93 5.82 0.26 -16.82
C SER A 93 4.88 -0.90 -16.50
N LEU A 94 3.94 -0.66 -15.58
CA LEU A 94 2.94 -1.65 -15.19
C LEU A 94 1.66 -1.53 -16.01
N PRO A 95 0.89 -2.63 -16.16
CA PRO A 95 -0.40 -2.59 -16.84
C PRO A 95 -1.36 -1.56 -16.25
N GLU A 96 -2.05 -0.84 -17.13
CA GLU A 96 -3.16 0.04 -16.76
C GLU A 96 -4.42 -0.78 -16.44
N ALA A 97 -5.35 -0.17 -15.72
CA ALA A 97 -6.64 -0.77 -15.47
C ALA A 97 -7.52 -0.76 -16.72
N PRO A 98 -8.25 -1.85 -17.02
CA PRO A 98 -9.24 -1.83 -18.08
C PRO A 98 -10.44 -0.96 -17.67
N THR A 99 -11.18 -0.43 -18.65
CA THR A 99 -12.45 0.26 -18.40
C THR A 99 -13.39 -0.63 -17.59
N GLY A 100 -13.92 -0.08 -16.50
CA GLY A 100 -14.80 -0.74 -15.56
C GLY A 100 -14.15 -1.80 -14.69
N GLY A 101 -12.81 -1.91 -14.64
CA GLY A 101 -12.12 -2.94 -13.86
C GLY A 101 -10.84 -2.47 -13.18
N HIS A 102 -10.06 -3.45 -12.70
CA HIS A 102 -8.76 -3.22 -12.06
C HIS A 102 -7.67 -4.11 -12.64
N ALA A 103 -6.41 -3.73 -12.40
CA ALA A 103 -5.23 -4.52 -12.74
C ALA A 103 -4.24 -4.46 -11.58
N CYS A 104 -3.90 -5.64 -11.03
CA CYS A 104 -2.94 -5.79 -9.94
C CYS A 104 -1.67 -6.48 -10.42
N THR A 105 -0.50 -5.91 -10.09
CA THR A 105 0.81 -6.44 -10.48
C THR A 105 1.78 -6.40 -9.30
N ASN A 106 2.52 -7.49 -9.11
CA ASN A 106 3.70 -7.49 -8.25
C ASN A 106 4.88 -6.95 -9.06
N TYR A 107 5.66 -6.04 -8.47
CA TYR A 107 6.94 -5.67 -9.04
C TYR A 107 7.89 -6.88 -9.04
N LYS A 108 8.83 -6.90 -9.98
CA LYS A 108 9.79 -7.99 -10.16
C LYS A 108 11.15 -7.62 -9.62
N GLY A 109 11.95 -8.63 -9.28
CA GLY A 109 13.34 -8.45 -8.87
C GLY A 109 13.52 -7.76 -7.52
N CYS A 110 12.48 -7.71 -6.69
CA CYS A 110 12.58 -7.18 -5.34
C CYS A 110 13.52 -8.02 -4.47
N ASP A 111 14.10 -7.38 -3.46
CA ASP A 111 14.86 -8.07 -2.42
C ASP A 111 13.98 -9.07 -1.66
N ASP A 112 14.59 -10.17 -1.22
CA ASP A 112 13.89 -11.23 -0.49
C ASP A 112 13.22 -10.66 0.78
N GLY A 113 11.91 -10.92 0.92
CA GLY A 113 11.12 -10.46 2.05
C GLY A 113 10.54 -9.04 1.91
N PHE A 114 10.82 -8.34 0.81
CA PHE A 114 10.32 -6.97 0.57
C PHE A 114 9.52 -6.84 -0.74
N PRO A 115 8.40 -7.57 -0.91
CA PRO A 115 7.59 -7.44 -2.12
C PRO A 115 6.93 -6.06 -2.21
N THR A 116 6.84 -5.53 -3.43
CA THR A 116 6.00 -4.35 -3.74
C THR A 116 4.87 -4.77 -4.69
N ARG A 117 3.63 -4.41 -4.37
CA ARG A 117 2.43 -4.69 -5.17
C ARG A 117 1.68 -3.39 -5.50
N TRP A 118 1.20 -3.30 -6.73
CA TRP A 118 0.44 -2.16 -7.23
C TRP A 118 -0.87 -2.62 -7.85
N CYS A 119 -1.96 -1.92 -7.57
CA CYS A 119 -3.23 -2.11 -8.25
C CYS A 119 -3.80 -0.79 -8.78
N ALA A 120 -3.90 -0.67 -10.10
CA ALA A 120 -4.65 0.40 -10.74
C ALA A 120 -6.13 0.00 -10.88
N TYR A 121 -7.04 0.96 -10.91
CA TYR A 121 -8.45 0.72 -11.23
C TYR A 121 -9.10 1.86 -12.01
N ASP A 122 -10.12 1.52 -12.80
CA ASP A 122 -10.98 2.51 -13.44
C ASP A 122 -11.96 3.08 -12.42
N GLY A 123 -11.72 4.31 -12.00
CA GLY A 123 -12.47 5.01 -10.97
C GLY A 123 -11.68 6.16 -10.39
N GLY A 124 -12.31 6.91 -9.48
CA GLY A 124 -11.70 8.07 -8.84
C GLY A 124 -11.09 7.78 -7.47
N HIS A 125 -11.03 8.83 -6.65
CA HIS A 125 -10.45 8.82 -5.31
C HIS A 125 -11.30 8.04 -4.29
N THR A 126 -10.98 6.76 -4.06
CA THR A 126 -11.73 5.89 -3.14
C THR A 126 -10.83 4.80 -2.54
N PRO A 127 -11.10 4.33 -1.30
CA PRO A 127 -10.41 3.16 -0.76
C PRO A 127 -11.04 1.83 -1.17
N ALA A 128 -12.27 1.85 -1.67
CA ALA A 128 -13.05 0.65 -1.95
C ALA A 128 -13.66 0.69 -3.37
N PRO A 129 -12.83 0.77 -4.42
CA PRO A 129 -13.29 0.65 -5.80
C PRO A 129 -13.95 -0.70 -6.06
N THR A 130 -14.84 -0.73 -7.05
CA THR A 130 -15.60 -1.92 -7.42
C THR A 130 -15.62 -2.04 -8.93
N ASP A 131 -15.43 -3.25 -9.44
CA ASP A 131 -15.52 -3.46 -10.89
C ASP A 131 -16.99 -3.44 -11.34
N SER A 132 -17.18 -3.14 -12.62
CA SER A 132 -18.47 -3.18 -13.29
C SER A 132 -19.11 -4.56 -13.15
N GLY A 133 -20.39 -4.57 -12.76
CA GLY A 133 -21.15 -5.80 -12.55
C GLY A 133 -20.91 -6.52 -11.22
N GLN A 134 -20.06 -6.00 -10.32
CA GLN A 134 -19.79 -6.63 -9.02
C GLN A 134 -20.79 -6.24 -7.91
N ASN A 135 -21.91 -5.58 -8.24
CA ASN A 135 -22.96 -5.18 -7.29
C ASN A 135 -22.41 -4.41 -6.06
N GLY A 136 -21.44 -3.53 -6.27
CA GLY A 136 -20.82 -2.74 -5.19
C GLY A 136 -19.83 -3.52 -4.31
N LYS A 137 -19.48 -4.76 -4.66
CA LYS A 137 -18.46 -5.53 -3.94
C LYS A 137 -17.05 -5.11 -4.38
N SER A 138 -16.25 -4.62 -3.44
CA SER A 138 -14.85 -4.26 -3.69
C SER A 138 -13.95 -5.50 -3.70
N TRP A 139 -12.93 -5.47 -4.56
CA TRP A 139 -11.85 -6.45 -4.66
C TRP A 139 -10.67 -6.15 -3.71
N VAL A 140 -10.59 -4.92 -3.17
CA VAL A 140 -9.47 -4.46 -2.35
C VAL A 140 -9.25 -5.34 -1.11
N PRO A 141 -10.28 -5.72 -0.31
CA PRO A 141 -10.05 -6.54 0.87
C PRO A 141 -9.39 -7.89 0.57
N GLN A 142 -9.72 -8.50 -0.57
CA GLN A 142 -9.14 -9.78 -0.99
C GLN A 142 -7.67 -9.62 -1.39
N GLU A 143 -7.35 -8.56 -2.13
CA GLU A 143 -6.00 -8.25 -2.56
C GLU A 143 -5.08 -7.86 -1.38
N VAL A 144 -5.57 -7.00 -0.48
CA VAL A 144 -4.83 -6.59 0.73
C VAL A 144 -4.59 -7.79 1.63
N TRP A 145 -5.61 -8.60 1.92
CA TRP A 145 -5.43 -9.79 2.74
C TRP A 145 -4.49 -10.81 2.10
N GLY A 146 -4.60 -11.01 0.79
CA GLY A 146 -3.71 -11.88 0.02
C GLY A 146 -2.25 -11.41 0.05
N PHE A 147 -2.02 -10.11 0.15
CA PHE A 147 -0.70 -9.52 0.33
C PHE A 147 -0.19 -9.68 1.76
N LEU A 148 -0.96 -9.23 2.76
CA LEU A 148 -0.53 -9.17 4.16
C LEU A 148 -0.25 -10.54 4.79
N LYS A 149 -0.86 -11.61 4.27
CA LYS A 149 -0.66 -12.97 4.79
C LYS A 149 0.61 -13.67 4.30
N GLN A 150 1.40 -13.05 3.43
CA GLN A 150 2.58 -13.69 2.80
C GLN A 150 3.78 -13.76 3.72
N PHE A 151 3.81 -12.89 4.72
CA PHE A 151 4.86 -12.80 5.71
C PHE A 151 4.34 -13.38 7.01
#